data_AF-A0A957L3Y1-F1
#
_entry.id   AF-A0A957L3Y1-F1
#
_cell.length_a   1.000
_cell.length_b   1.000
_cell.length_c   1.000
_cell.angle_alpha   90.00
_cell.angle_beta   90.00
_cell.angle_gamma   90.00
#
_symmetry.space_group_name_H-M   'P 1'
#
loop_
_entity.id
_entity.type
_entity.pdbx_description
1 polymer ?
#
loop_
_entity_poly.entity_id
_entity_poly.type
_entity_poly.pdbx_seq_one_letter_code
_entity_poly.pdbx_strand_id
1 'polypeptide(L)'
;MAHQHFATTTRGLNRDLPPARLYEKAKRLGIWNPSDIDFSQDKADWQGLTHEEQDLIWRLTSMFQAGEEAVTLDLLPLIQTIAAEGRIEEELYLTTFL
;
A
#
# COMPACT_ATOMS: atom_id res chain seq x y z
N MET A 1 23.51 0.95 -10.61
CA MET A 1 24.46 0.16 -9.80
C MET A 1 24.50 -1.26 -10.36
N ALA A 2 25.64 -1.94 -10.35
CA ALA A 2 25.70 -3.34 -10.81
C ALA A 2 25.29 -4.28 -9.67
N HIS A 3 24.39 -5.24 -9.95
CA HIS A 3 24.03 -6.28 -8.98
C HIS A 3 25.22 -7.23 -8.79
N GLN A 4 25.67 -7.41 -7.54
CA GLN A 4 26.82 -8.27 -7.23
C GLN A 4 26.41 -9.71 -6.90
N HIS A 5 25.27 -9.88 -6.23
CA HIS A 5 24.74 -11.18 -5.79
C HIS A 5 23.21 -11.18 -5.80
N PHE A 6 22.63 -12.38 -5.93
CA PHE A 6 21.19 -12.59 -5.73
C PHE A 6 20.97 -13.50 -4.52
N ALA A 7 20.14 -13.04 -3.57
CA ALA A 7 19.84 -13.81 -2.37
C ALA A 7 19.19 -15.17 -2.70
N THR A 8 18.31 -15.20 -3.70
CA THR A 8 17.59 -16.41 -4.13
C THR A 8 18.45 -17.50 -4.76
N THR A 9 19.65 -17.15 -5.26
CA THR A 9 20.62 -18.12 -5.81
C THR A 9 21.71 -18.50 -4.83
N THR A 10 21.75 -17.86 -3.65
CA THR A 10 22.80 -18.06 -2.64
C THR A 10 22.21 -18.55 -1.33
N ARG A 11 21.73 -17.64 -0.47
CA ARG A 11 21.17 -17.97 0.84
C ARG A 11 19.70 -18.44 0.81
N GLY A 12 18.98 -18.19 -0.28
CA GLY A 12 17.52 -18.39 -0.36
C GLY A 12 16.73 -17.34 0.43
N LEU A 13 15.40 -17.43 0.37
CA LEU A 13 14.51 -16.55 1.15
C LEU A 13 14.26 -17.11 2.55
N ASN A 14 14.36 -16.27 3.58
CA ASN A 14 14.02 -16.62 4.95
C ASN A 14 12.53 -16.36 5.23
N ARG A 15 11.73 -17.43 5.20
CA ARG A 15 10.27 -17.37 5.40
C ARG A 15 9.83 -17.17 6.86
N ASP A 16 10.75 -17.29 7.81
CA ASP A 16 10.44 -17.10 9.23
C ASP A 16 10.50 -15.65 9.67
N LEU A 17 11.04 -14.77 8.84
CA LEU A 17 11.08 -13.33 9.11
C LEU A 17 9.66 -12.73 9.11
N PRO A 18 9.38 -11.77 10.02
CA PRO A 18 8.13 -11.02 10.01
C PRO A 18 7.70 -10.47 8.63
N PRO A 19 8.56 -9.79 7.83
CA PRO A 19 8.16 -9.30 6.51
C PRO A 19 7.73 -10.40 5.55
N ALA A 20 8.39 -11.57 5.55
CA ALA A 20 7.99 -12.69 4.69
C ALA A 20 6.59 -13.22 5.08
N ARG A 21 6.28 -13.28 6.38
CA ARG A 21 4.95 -13.68 6.87
C ARG A 21 3.89 -12.63 6.55
N LEU A 22 4.22 -11.34 6.61
CA LEU A 22 3.33 -10.25 6.25
C LEU A 22 3.06 -10.22 4.74
N TYR A 23 4.08 -10.45 3.91
CA TYR A 23 3.93 -10.59 2.46
C TYR A 23 2.95 -11.72 2.09
N GLU A 24 3.06 -12.89 2.74
CA GLU A 24 2.11 -13.99 2.53
C GLU A 24 0.69 -13.63 2.97
N LYS A 25 0.52 -12.83 4.03
CA LYS A 25 -0.79 -12.33 4.45
C LYS A 25 -1.36 -11.33 3.45
N ALA A 26 -0.55 -10.39 2.98
CA ALA A 26 -0.94 -9.36 2.04
C ALA A 26 -1.51 -9.97 0.74
N LYS A 27 -0.82 -10.97 0.17
CA LYS A 27 -1.30 -11.71 -1.02
C LYS A 27 -2.65 -12.42 -0.84
N ARG A 28 -3.03 -12.76 0.40
CA ARG A 28 -4.28 -13.50 0.69
C ARG A 28 -5.42 -12.58 1.07
N LEU A 29 -5.11 -11.49 1.76
CA LEU A 29 -6.10 -10.62 2.40
C LEU A 29 -6.25 -9.27 1.67
N GLY A 30 -5.21 -8.80 0.99
CA GLY A 30 -5.17 -7.51 0.28
C GLY A 30 -5.54 -7.62 -1.20
N ILE A 31 -6.47 -8.50 -1.57
CA ILE A 31 -6.81 -8.81 -2.97
C ILE A 31 -8.08 -8.10 -3.47
N TRP A 32 -8.61 -7.14 -2.71
CA TRP A 32 -9.79 -6.39 -3.11
C TRP A 32 -9.43 -5.43 -4.26
N ASN A 33 -10.38 -5.22 -5.17
CA ASN A 33 -10.25 -4.28 -6.28
C ASN A 33 -11.19 -3.10 -6.01
N PRO A 34 -10.68 -1.87 -5.83
CA PRO A 34 -11.53 -0.70 -5.60
C PRO A 34 -12.55 -0.45 -6.73
N SER A 35 -12.25 -0.90 -7.96
CA SER A 35 -13.14 -0.75 -9.11
C SER A 35 -14.40 -1.61 -9.03
N ASP A 36 -14.42 -2.61 -8.16
CA ASP A 36 -15.56 -3.52 -7.97
C ASP A 36 -16.56 -2.98 -6.92
N ILE A 37 -16.22 -1.88 -6.25
CA ILE A 37 -17.10 -1.26 -5.25
C ILE A 37 -18.18 -0.45 -5.97
N ASP A 38 -19.45 -0.81 -5.75
CA ASP A 38 -20.58 -0.05 -6.27
C ASP A 38 -20.91 1.15 -5.37
N PHE A 39 -20.55 2.34 -5.82
CA PHE A 39 -20.84 3.62 -5.16
C PHE A 39 -22.16 4.26 -5.62
N SER A 40 -23.08 3.50 -6.23
CA SER A 40 -24.36 4.03 -6.71
C SER A 40 -25.22 4.59 -5.57
N GLN A 41 -25.25 3.91 -4.42
CA GLN A 41 -26.01 4.36 -3.24
C GLN A 41 -25.37 5.58 -2.59
N ASP A 42 -24.04 5.64 -2.47
CA ASP A 42 -23.31 6.77 -1.90
C ASP A 42 -23.65 8.09 -2.61
N LYS A 43 -23.87 8.05 -3.94
CA LYS A 43 -24.30 9.22 -4.71
C LYS A 43 -25.69 9.71 -4.33
N ALA A 44 -26.62 8.80 -4.03
CA ALA A 44 -27.97 9.15 -3.58
C ALA A 44 -27.93 9.67 -2.14
N ASP A 45 -27.18 9.00 -1.26
CA ASP A 45 -27.01 9.41 0.13
C ASP A 45 -26.38 10.80 0.24
N TRP A 46 -25.39 11.08 -0.60
CA TRP A 46 -24.75 12.39 -0.71
C TRP A 46 -25.74 13.54 -0.94
N GLN A 47 -26.75 13.33 -1.78
CA GLN A 47 -27.76 14.34 -2.10
C GLN A 47 -28.72 14.61 -0.92
N GLY A 48 -28.83 13.69 0.02
CA GLY A 48 -29.67 13.82 1.21
C GLY A 48 -29.01 14.57 2.37
N LEU A 49 -27.71 14.81 2.31
CA LEU A 49 -26.95 15.48 3.37
C LEU A 49 -27.17 17.00 3.39
N THR A 50 -27.05 17.60 4.57
CA THR A 50 -26.99 19.07 4.69
C THR A 50 -25.67 19.61 4.16
N HIS A 51 -25.62 20.92 3.91
CA HIS A 51 -24.39 21.56 3.43
C HIS A 51 -23.22 21.40 4.41
N GLU A 52 -23.49 21.47 5.71
CA GLU A 52 -22.49 21.32 6.76
C GLU A 52 -21.93 19.89 6.83
N GLU A 53 -22.79 18.89 6.69
CA GLU A 53 -22.39 17.48 6.62
C GLU A 53 -21.53 17.21 5.38
N GLN A 54 -21.94 17.76 4.24
CA GLN A 54 -21.18 17.70 3.00
C GLN A 54 -19.80 18.34 3.14
N ASP A 55 -19.71 19.56 3.68
CA ASP A 55 -18.44 20.26 3.88
C ASP A 55 -17.49 19.48 4.79
N LEU A 56 -18.00 18.89 5.87
CA LEU A 56 -17.21 18.05 6.77
C LEU A 56 -16.62 16.83 6.06
N ILE A 57 -17.46 16.06 5.35
CA ILE A 57 -17.01 14.86 4.63
C ILE A 57 -16.00 15.26 3.53
N TRP A 58 -16.22 16.38 2.85
CA TRP A 58 -15.32 16.85 1.80
C TRP A 58 -13.92 17.13 2.33
N ARG A 59 -13.82 17.82 3.48
CA ARG A 59 -12.54 18.13 4.13
C ARG A 59 -11.82 16.86 4.58
N LEU A 60 -12.55 15.95 5.23
CA LEU A 60 -11.98 14.67 5.70
C LEU A 60 -11.44 13.85 4.53
N THR A 61 -12.25 13.67 3.48
CA THR A 61 -11.88 12.88 2.30
C THR A 61 -10.70 13.52 1.57
N SER A 62 -10.66 14.85 1.47
CA SER A 62 -9.56 15.57 0.83
C SER A 62 -8.22 15.36 1.56
N MET A 63 -8.23 15.30 2.91
CA MET A 63 -7.02 15.00 3.68
C MET A 63 -6.54 13.57 3.45
N PHE A 64 -7.45 12.59 3.41
CA PHE A 64 -7.10 11.22 3.07
C PHE A 64 -6.54 11.12 1.66
N GLN A 65 -7.21 11.69 0.66
CA GLN A 65 -6.76 11.62 -0.73
C GLN A 65 -5.34 12.17 -0.91
N ALA A 66 -5.05 13.35 -0.35
CA ALA A 66 -3.71 13.92 -0.40
C ALA A 66 -2.68 13.08 0.39
N GLY A 67 -3.09 12.52 1.53
CA GLY A 67 -2.25 11.65 2.35
C GLY A 67 -1.89 10.35 1.63
N GLU A 68 -2.85 9.68 1.00
CA GLU A 68 -2.64 8.43 0.26
C GLU A 68 -1.71 8.64 -0.96
N GLU A 69 -1.83 9.78 -1.65
CA GLU A 69 -0.88 10.15 -2.72
C GLU A 69 0.53 10.40 -2.15
N ALA A 70 0.64 11.14 -1.06
CA ALA A 70 1.92 11.41 -0.41
C ALA A 70 2.64 10.13 0.02
N VAL A 71 1.95 9.21 0.72
CA VAL A 71 2.59 7.95 1.16
C VAL A 71 2.99 7.06 -0.02
N THR A 72 2.23 7.07 -1.11
CA THR A 72 2.57 6.31 -2.33
C THR A 72 3.89 6.78 -2.93
N LEU A 73 4.15 8.10 -2.91
CA LEU A 73 5.38 8.69 -3.42
C LEU A 73 6.54 8.56 -2.42
N ASP A 74 6.27 8.87 -1.16
CA ASP A 74 7.29 9.03 -0.12
C ASP A 74 7.78 7.69 0.45
N LEU A 75 7.11 6.57 0.15
CA LEU A 75 7.60 5.24 0.49
C LEU A 75 8.68 4.73 -0.48
N LEU A 76 8.76 5.27 -1.71
CA LEU A 76 9.74 4.82 -2.70
C LEU A 76 11.20 4.94 -2.24
N PRO A 77 11.65 6.04 -1.58
CA PRO A 77 13.00 6.12 -1.03
C PRO A 77 13.30 5.05 0.02
N LEU A 78 12.31 4.66 0.84
CA LEU A 78 12.48 3.57 1.80
C LEU A 78 12.73 2.25 1.08
N ILE A 79 11.92 1.93 0.06
CA ILE A 79 12.07 0.70 -0.74
C ILE A 79 13.48 0.64 -1.36
N GLN A 80 13.95 1.75 -1.93
CA GLN A 80 15.30 1.82 -2.50
C GLN A 80 16.39 1.56 -1.45
N THR A 81 16.22 2.08 -0.24
CA THR A 81 17.15 1.86 0.88
C THR A 81 17.18 0.39 1.28
N ILE A 82 16.01 -0.23 1.47
CA ILE A 82 15.88 -1.65 1.82
C ILE A 82 16.47 -2.57 0.74
N ALA A 83 16.26 -2.23 -0.54
CA ALA A 83 16.83 -2.93 -1.68
C ALA A 83 18.38 -2.82 -1.68
N ALA A 84 18.92 -1.62 -1.44
CA ALA A 84 20.36 -1.39 -1.34
C ALA A 84 21.02 -2.14 -0.18
N GLU A 85 20.29 -2.34 0.93
CA GLU A 85 20.71 -3.15 2.07
C GLU A 85 20.59 -4.67 1.83
N GLY A 86 20.02 -5.11 0.70
CA GLY A 86 19.87 -6.54 0.36
C GLY A 86 18.83 -7.27 1.20
N ARG A 87 17.89 -6.54 1.81
CA ARG A 87 16.80 -7.06 2.66
C ARG A 87 15.60 -7.51 1.83
N ILE A 88 15.83 -8.48 0.93
CA ILE A 88 14.86 -8.89 -0.10
C ILE A 88 13.48 -9.32 0.46
N GLU A 89 13.41 -9.95 1.63
CA GLU A 89 12.13 -10.34 2.22
C GLU A 89 11.26 -9.14 2.58
N GLU A 90 11.89 -8.04 3.00
CA GLU A 90 11.23 -6.78 3.33
C GLU A 90 10.93 -5.96 2.09
N GLU A 91 11.83 -5.95 1.11
CA GLU A 91 11.57 -5.38 -0.21
C GLU A 91 10.31 -6.02 -0.83
N LEU A 92 10.21 -7.35 -0.82
CA LEU A 92 9.02 -8.08 -1.27
C LEU A 92 7.75 -7.64 -0.51
N TYR A 93 7.83 -7.51 0.81
CA TYR A 93 6.68 -7.03 1.58
C TYR A 93 6.26 -5.61 1.21
N LEU A 94 7.22 -4.69 1.06
CA LEU A 94 6.94 -3.30 0.70
C LEU A 94 6.29 -3.16 -0.68
N THR A 95 6.51 -4.10 -1.60
CA THR A 95 5.76 -4.13 -2.89
C THR A 95 4.25 -4.37 -2.73
N THR A 96 3.79 -4.81 -1.57
CA THR A 96 2.36 -4.97 -1.27
C THR A 96 1.78 -3.78 -0.52
N PHE A 97 2.63 -2.84 -0.12
CA PHE A 97 2.25 -1.60 0.54
C PHE A 97 1.97 -0.49 -0.48
N LEU A 98 2.59 -0.58 -1.67
CA LEU A 98 2.29 0.19 -2.88
C LEU A 98 1.40 -0.61 -3.82
#